data_AF-A0A915E0W8-F1
#
_entry.id   AF-A0A915E0W8-F1
#
_cell.length_a   1.000
_cell.length_b   1.000
_cell.length_c   1.000
_cell.angle_alpha   90.00
_cell.angle_beta   90.00
_cell.angle_gamma   90.00
#
_symmetry.space_group_name_H-M   'P 1'
#
loop_
_entity.id
_entity.type
_entity.pdbx_description
1 polymer ?
#
loop_
_entity_poly.entity_id
_entity_poly.type
_entity_poly.pdbx_seq_one_letter_code
_entity_poly.pdbx_strand_id
1 'polypeptide(L)'
;MADRLTQIQDLVNDLANFMCNSIGVLQASATPCEFGDVSKELAEEPNCKLFAAHIARTAKDIEILIDSLPPDEHSTEEHEKALLELDEERAKAAKELEMAVEKAELLTEEITSTLSSVAQVQMASRPSC
;
A
#
# COMPACT_ATOMS: atom_id res chain seq x y z
N MET A 1 -6.29 1.46 -1.22
CA MET A 1 -4.82 1.50 -1.18
C MET A 1 -4.40 2.24 -2.44
N ALA A 2 -4.15 3.54 -2.33
CA ALA A 2 -3.75 4.37 -3.47
C ALA A 2 -2.32 4.03 -3.86
N ASP A 3 -2.02 3.96 -5.16
CA ASP A 3 -0.64 3.83 -5.63
C ASP A 3 0.19 5.07 -5.25
N ARG A 4 1.52 4.98 -5.42
CA ARG A 4 2.44 6.06 -5.00
C ARG A 4 2.19 7.37 -5.74
N LEU A 5 1.81 7.32 -7.01
CA LEU A 5 1.52 8.53 -7.80
C LEU A 5 0.24 9.19 -7.32
N THR A 6 -0.82 8.41 -7.05
CA THR A 6 -2.06 8.94 -6.46
C THR A 6 -1.80 9.53 -5.07
N GLN A 7 -0.97 8.89 -4.23
CA GLN A 7 -0.59 9.46 -2.93
C GLN A 7 0.13 10.81 -3.06
N ILE A 8 1.03 10.96 -4.04
CA ILE A 8 1.71 12.23 -4.31
C ILE A 8 0.69 13.30 -4.71
N GLN A 9 -0.29 12.97 -5.56
CA GLN A 9 -1.34 13.90 -5.98
C GLN A 9 -2.15 14.41 -4.78
N ASP A 10 -2.54 13.51 -3.88
CA ASP A 10 -3.27 13.87 -2.66
C ASP A 10 -2.44 14.80 -1.76
N LEU A 11 -1.16 14.46 -1.52
CA LEU A 11 -0.28 15.29 -0.68
C LEU A 11 0.03 16.65 -1.29
N VAL A 12 0.15 16.76 -2.61
CA VAL A 12 0.34 18.05 -3.30
C VAL A 12 -0.90 18.93 -3.12
N ASN A 13 -2.09 18.35 -3.22
CA ASN A 13 -3.33 19.06 -2.98
C ASN A 13 -3.43 19.53 -1.52
N ASP A 14 -3.07 18.67 -0.56
CA ASP A 14 -3.02 19.03 0.87
C ASP A 14 -2.00 20.13 1.15
N LEU A 15 -0.82 20.06 0.53
CA LEU A 15 0.21 21.10 0.67
C LEU A 15 -0.31 22.46 0.18
N ALA A 16 -0.99 22.48 -0.98
CA ALA A 16 -1.60 23.69 -1.52
C ALA A 16 -2.67 24.24 -0.57
N ASN A 17 -3.52 23.37 0.01
CA ASN A 17 -4.52 23.76 1.00
C ASN A 17 -3.88 24.37 2.24
N PHE A 18 -2.82 23.77 2.80
CA PHE A 18 -2.11 24.32 3.95
C PHE A 18 -1.49 25.68 3.64
N MET A 19 -0.85 25.83 2.48
CA MET A 19 -0.28 27.12 2.06
C MET A 19 -1.35 28.20 1.94
N CYS A 20 -2.44 27.94 1.21
CA CYS A 20 -3.54 28.91 1.04
C CYS A 20 -4.20 29.27 2.36
N ASN A 21 -4.53 28.28 3.19
CA ASN A 21 -5.17 28.51 4.48
C ASN A 21 -4.24 29.24 5.46
N SER A 22 -2.93 28.96 5.43
CA SER A 22 -1.95 29.66 6.26
C SER A 22 -1.89 31.15 5.93
N ILE A 23 -1.93 31.51 4.64
CA ILE A 23 -1.98 32.92 4.21
C ILE A 23 -3.28 33.57 4.69
N GLY A 24 -4.41 32.86 4.57
CA GLY A 24 -5.70 33.34 5.07
C GLY A 24 -5.67 33.66 6.58
N VAL A 25 -5.06 32.79 7.39
CA VAL A 25 -4.88 33.03 8.83
C VAL A 25 -3.94 34.19 9.10
N LEU A 26 -2.80 34.27 8.40
CA LEU A 26 -1.88 35.40 8.54
C LEU A 26 -2.57 36.73 8.25
N GLN A 27 -3.38 36.80 7.19
CA GLN A 27 -4.12 38.01 6.82
C GLN A 27 -5.23 38.35 7.82
N ALA A 28 -5.93 37.34 8.35
CA ALA A 28 -7.00 37.55 9.33
C ALA A 28 -6.47 38.04 10.69
N SER A 29 -5.31 37.55 11.12
CA SER A 29 -4.69 37.89 12.41
C SER A 29 -3.71 39.07 12.32
N ALA A 30 -3.43 39.60 11.12
CA ALA A 30 -2.56 40.75 10.90
C ALA A 30 -3.24 42.08 11.28
N THR A 31 -3.13 42.46 12.53
CA THR A 31 -3.45 43.81 13.03
C THR A 31 -2.37 44.84 12.65
N PRO A 32 -2.71 46.14 12.48
CA PRO A 32 -1.73 47.17 12.22
C PRO A 32 -0.64 47.22 13.30
N CYS A 33 0.62 47.28 12.88
CA CYS A 33 1.78 47.36 13.75
C CYS A 33 2.80 48.38 13.18
N GLU A 34 3.75 48.79 14.02
CA GLU A 34 4.82 49.69 13.62
C GLU A 34 5.69 49.05 12.52
N PHE A 35 6.31 49.90 11.70
CA PHE A 35 7.12 49.41 10.58
C PHE A 35 8.31 48.58 11.07
N GLY A 36 8.40 47.33 10.59
CA GLY A 36 9.45 46.38 10.97
C GLY A 36 9.14 45.53 12.20
N ASP A 37 7.96 45.70 12.80
CA ASP A 37 7.49 44.89 13.93
C ASP A 37 6.41 43.89 13.51
N VAL A 38 6.12 42.92 14.38
CA VAL A 38 5.02 41.95 14.20
C VAL A 38 3.93 42.26 15.21
N SER A 39 2.66 42.22 14.79
CA SER A 39 1.57 42.47 15.72
C SER A 39 1.48 41.38 16.80
N LYS A 40 1.04 41.76 18.00
CA LYS A 40 0.97 40.83 19.14
C LYS A 40 -0.01 39.69 18.86
N GLU A 41 -1.14 40.02 18.25
CA GLU A 41 -2.17 39.06 17.88
C GLU A 41 -1.63 38.03 16.87
N LEU A 42 -0.81 38.47 15.91
CA LEU A 42 -0.18 37.57 14.94
C LEU A 42 0.93 36.72 15.56
N ALA A 43 1.68 37.26 16.51
CA ALA A 43 2.72 36.53 17.23
C ALA A 43 2.15 35.44 18.17
N GLU A 44 0.96 35.68 18.72
CA GLU A 44 0.24 34.76 19.60
C GLU A 44 -0.64 33.75 18.83
N GLU A 45 -0.81 33.91 17.51
CA GLU A 45 -1.61 33.03 16.66
C GLU A 45 -1.04 31.59 16.66
N PRO A 46 -1.71 30.62 17.30
CA PRO A 46 -1.19 29.26 17.42
C PRO A 46 -1.14 28.53 16.07
N ASN A 47 -2.04 28.87 15.13
CA ASN A 47 -2.13 28.18 13.86
C ASN A 47 -0.92 28.44 12.95
N CYS A 48 -0.22 29.56 13.11
CA CYS A 48 1.00 29.87 12.35
C CYS A 48 2.05 28.76 12.47
N LYS A 49 2.31 28.31 13.71
CA LYS A 49 3.27 27.22 13.98
C LYS A 49 2.75 25.88 13.45
N LEU A 50 1.44 25.64 13.56
CA LEU A 50 0.82 24.41 13.10
C LEU A 50 0.90 24.29 11.57
N PHE A 51 0.56 25.34 10.83
CA PHE A 51 0.69 25.36 9.38
C PHE A 51 2.14 25.21 8.93
N ALA A 52 3.09 25.91 9.57
CA ALA A 52 4.51 25.75 9.24
C ALA A 52 4.98 24.29 9.41
N ALA A 53 4.57 23.63 10.50
CA ALA A 53 4.89 22.23 10.74
C ALA A 53 4.24 21.29 9.70
N HIS A 54 2.97 21.51 9.35
CA HIS A 54 2.28 20.71 8.34
C HIS A 54 2.88 20.90 6.95
N ILE A 55 3.14 22.14 6.52
CA ILE A 55 3.77 22.44 5.24
C ILE A 55 5.13 21.75 5.13
N ALA A 56 5.99 21.89 6.16
CA ALA A 56 7.31 21.28 6.16
C ALA A 56 7.24 19.75 6.11
N ARG A 57 6.33 19.16 6.90
CA ARG A 57 6.15 17.71 6.95
C ARG A 57 5.60 17.17 5.63
N THR A 58 4.52 17.75 5.11
CA THR A 58 3.89 17.31 3.86
C THR A 58 4.86 17.45 2.69
N ALA A 59 5.66 18.52 2.64
CA ALA A 59 6.71 18.67 1.62
C ALA A 59 7.77 17.55 1.72
N LYS A 60 8.18 17.17 2.93
CA LYS A 60 9.13 16.07 3.14
C LYS A 60 8.52 14.71 2.80
N ASP A 61 7.26 14.50 3.13
CA ASP A 61 6.54 13.27 2.80
C ASP A 61 6.43 13.11 1.27
N ILE A 62 6.19 14.19 0.51
CA ILE A 62 6.22 14.19 -0.96
C ILE A 62 7.61 13.79 -1.48
N GLU A 63 8.68 14.38 -0.95
CA GLU A 63 10.06 14.04 -1.33
C GLU A 63 10.35 12.54 -1.13
N ILE A 64 10.00 12.00 0.04
CA ILE A 64 10.18 10.57 0.35
C ILE A 64 9.37 9.68 -0.60
N LEU A 65 8.16 10.09 -0.97
CA LEU A 65 7.36 9.33 -1.93
C LEU A 65 7.98 9.34 -3.33
N ILE A 66 8.52 10.47 -3.78
CA ILE A 66 9.24 10.59 -5.06
C ILE A 66 10.46 9.67 -5.05
N ASP A 67 11.26 9.68 -3.99
CA ASP A 67 12.44 8.81 -3.86
C ASP A 67 12.08 7.31 -3.79
N SER A 68 10.83 6.99 -3.43
CA SER A 68 10.33 5.62 -3.40
C SER A 68 9.76 5.11 -4.73
N LEU A 69 9.70 5.98 -5.76
CA LEU A 69 9.27 5.55 -7.08
C LEU A 69 10.29 4.59 -7.67
N PRO A 70 9.84 3.52 -8.37
CA PRO A 70 10.75 2.65 -9.10
C PRO A 70 11.51 3.50 -10.14
N PRO A 71 12.83 3.30 -10.30
CA PRO A 71 13.59 4.07 -11.26
C PRO A 71 13.17 3.69 -12.69
N ASP A 72 13.03 4.68 -13.57
CA ASP A 72 12.86 4.48 -15.01
C ASP A 72 14.21 4.06 -15.62
N GLU A 73 14.64 2.82 -15.35
CA GLU A 73 15.90 2.27 -15.91
C GLU A 73 15.71 1.65 -17.30
N HIS A 74 14.46 1.44 -17.73
CA HIS A 74 14.14 0.69 -18.92
C HIS A 74 13.26 1.48 -19.88
N SER A 75 13.46 1.21 -21.17
CA SER A 75 12.55 1.65 -22.22
C SER A 75 11.21 0.92 -22.10
N THR A 76 10.15 1.52 -22.64
CA THR A 76 8.81 0.90 -22.66
C THR A 76 8.83 -0.49 -23.33
N GLU A 77 9.64 -0.68 -24.37
CA GLU A 77 9.79 -1.95 -25.08
C GLU A 77 10.43 -3.04 -24.18
N GLU A 78 11.39 -2.69 -23.34
CA GLU A 78 12.00 -3.63 -22.38
C GLU A 78 11.00 -4.04 -21.28
N HIS A 79 10.15 -3.12 -20.83
CA HIS A 79 9.07 -3.44 -19.90
C HIS A 79 8.03 -4.38 -20.51
N GLU A 80 7.63 -4.14 -21.77
CA GLU A 80 6.71 -5.04 -22.48
C GLU A 80 7.29 -6.45 -22.63
N LYS A 81 8.59 -6.56 -22.97
CA LYS A 81 9.28 -7.85 -23.05
C LYS A 81 9.32 -8.55 -21.70
N ALA A 82 9.67 -7.85 -20.63
CA ALA A 82 9.71 -8.39 -19.28
C ALA A 82 8.33 -8.90 -18.82
N LEU A 83 7.25 -8.19 -19.19
CA LEU A 83 5.88 -8.64 -18.91
C LEU A 83 5.52 -9.94 -19.63
N LEU A 84 5.90 -10.07 -20.91
CA LEU A 84 5.67 -11.31 -21.66
C LEU A 84 6.44 -12.50 -21.08
N GLU A 85 7.70 -12.29 -20.68
CA GLU A 85 8.51 -13.31 -20.01
C GLU A 85 7.88 -13.73 -18.67
N LEU A 86 7.43 -12.76 -17.87
CA LEU A 86 6.75 -13.02 -16.60
C LEU A 86 5.45 -13.81 -16.77
N ASP A 87 4.66 -13.50 -17.79
CA ASP A 87 3.43 -14.25 -18.10
C ASP A 87 3.73 -15.70 -18.50
N GLU A 88 4.81 -15.95 -19.25
CA GLU A 88 5.24 -17.31 -19.59
C GLU A 88 5.70 -18.09 -18.36
N GLU A 89 6.49 -17.47 -17.48
CA GLU A 89 6.91 -18.06 -16.21
C GLU A 89 5.70 -18.36 -15.32
N ARG A 90 4.75 -17.42 -15.23
CA ARG A 90 3.50 -17.59 -14.47
C ARG A 90 2.68 -18.77 -15.01
N ALA A 91 2.61 -18.95 -16.33
CA ALA A 91 1.90 -20.06 -16.95
C ALA A 91 2.57 -21.42 -16.64
N LYS A 92 3.91 -21.48 -16.68
CA LYS A 92 4.66 -22.68 -16.31
C LYS A 92 4.43 -23.04 -14.84
N ALA A 93 4.59 -22.08 -13.94
CA ALA A 93 4.38 -22.28 -12.50
C ALA A 93 2.95 -22.72 -12.17
N ALA A 94 1.94 -22.16 -12.85
CA ALA A 94 0.54 -22.57 -12.69
C ALA A 94 0.33 -24.04 -13.10
N LYS A 95 0.92 -24.47 -14.22
CA LYS A 95 0.82 -25.86 -14.68
C LYS A 95 1.51 -26.85 -13.74
N GLU A 96 2.69 -26.48 -13.23
CA GLU A 96 3.39 -27.29 -12.23
C GLU A 96 2.55 -27.43 -10.94
N LEU A 97 1.90 -26.35 -10.52
CA LEU A 97 0.98 -26.36 -9.39
C LEU A 97 -0.23 -27.27 -9.65
N GLU A 98 -0.85 -27.20 -10.83
CA GLU A 98 -1.98 -28.06 -11.20
C GLU A 98 -1.61 -29.54 -11.12
N MET A 99 -0.47 -29.93 -11.69
CA MET A 99 0.01 -31.32 -11.62
C MET A 99 0.30 -31.78 -10.18
N ALA A 100 0.84 -30.89 -9.36
CA ALA A 100 1.12 -31.19 -7.95
C ALA A 100 -0.19 -31.38 -7.16
N VAL A 101 -1.20 -30.54 -7.41
CA VAL A 101 -2.53 -30.64 -6.79
C VAL A 101 -3.23 -31.92 -7.21
N GLU A 102 -3.25 -32.26 -8.50
CA GLU A 102 -3.86 -33.51 -9.00
C GLU A 102 -3.25 -34.73 -8.32
N LYS A 103 -1.92 -34.78 -8.21
CA LYS A 103 -1.24 -35.86 -7.51
C LYS A 103 -1.60 -35.93 -6.02
N ALA A 104 -1.73 -34.77 -5.37
CA ALA A 104 -2.10 -34.69 -3.95
C ALA A 104 -3.55 -35.16 -3.72
N GLU A 105 -4.48 -34.80 -4.62
CA GLU A 105 -5.87 -35.23 -4.57
C GLU A 105 -6.00 -36.75 -4.70
N LEU A 106 -5.33 -37.35 -5.70
CA LEU A 106 -5.31 -38.80 -5.89
C LEU A 106 -4.77 -39.54 -4.65
N LEU A 107 -3.67 -39.05 -4.07
CA LEU A 107 -3.10 -39.64 -2.86
C LEU A 107 -4.06 -39.51 -1.66
N THR A 108 -4.77 -38.39 -1.56
CA THR A 108 -5.76 -38.15 -0.50
C THR A 108 -6.96 -39.09 -0.63
N GLU A 109 -7.43 -39.35 -1.84
CA GLU A 109 -8.48 -40.34 -2.09
C GLU A 109 -8.03 -41.76 -1.69
N GLU A 110 -6.80 -42.15 -2.05
CA GLU A 110 -6.24 -43.46 -1.69
C GLU A 110 -6.13 -43.65 -0.17
N ILE A 111 -5.61 -42.64 0.54
CA ILE A 111 -5.51 -42.63 2.00
C ILE A 111 -6.90 -42.72 2.63
N THR A 112 -7.86 -41.92 2.15
CA THR A 112 -9.23 -41.89 2.68
C THR A 112 -9.94 -43.22 2.47
N SER A 113 -9.80 -43.83 1.29
CA SER A 113 -10.34 -45.16 0.98
C SER A 113 -9.75 -46.23 1.91
N THR A 114 -8.44 -46.21 2.11
CA THR A 114 -7.74 -47.15 2.99
C THR A 114 -8.20 -47.00 4.44
N LEU A 115 -8.28 -45.77 4.95
CA LEU A 115 -8.78 -45.49 6.30
C LEU A 115 -10.23 -45.94 6.48
N SER A 116 -11.08 -45.75 5.47
CA SER A 116 -12.48 -46.21 5.47
C SER A 116 -12.56 -47.73 5.55
N SER A 117 -11.75 -48.45 4.78
CA SER A 117 -11.66 -49.92 4.84
C SER A 117 -11.22 -50.41 6.23
N VAL A 118 -10.19 -49.81 6.82
CA VAL A 118 -9.73 -50.12 8.18
C VAL A 118 -10.84 -49.88 9.20
N ALA A 119 -11.55 -48.75 9.10
CA ALA A 119 -12.68 -48.44 9.98
C ALA A 119 -13.81 -49.47 9.85
N GLN A 120 -14.16 -49.90 8.64
CA GLN A 120 -15.18 -50.92 8.41
C GLN A 120 -14.79 -52.28 9.02
N VAL A 121 -13.54 -52.72 8.82
CA VAL A 121 -13.04 -53.97 9.42
C VAL A 121 -13.09 -53.88 10.95
N GLN A 122 -12.68 -52.75 11.53
CA GLN A 122 -12.75 -52.56 12.98
C GLN A 122 -14.20 -52.59 13.50
N MET A 123 -15.15 -51.99 12.79
CA MET A 123 -16.56 -52.03 13.16
C MET A 123 -17.13 -53.45 13.07
N ALA A 124 -16.82 -54.20 12.01
CA ALA A 124 -17.27 -55.58 11.82
C ALA A 124 -16.64 -56.56 12.83
N SER A 125 -15.44 -56.25 13.33
CA SER A 125 -14.72 -57.07 14.32
C SER A 125 -15.18 -56.81 15.76
N ARG A 126 -16.10 -55.86 15.99
CA ARG A 126 -16.64 -55.61 17.33
C ARG A 126 -17.58 -56.75 17.73
N PRO A 127 -17.43 -57.32 18.94
CA PRO A 127 -18.39 -58.29 19.45
C PRO A 127 -19.77 -57.63 19.54
N SER A 128 -20.79 -58.24 18.94
CA SER A 128 -22.18 -57.89 19.19
C SER A 128 -22.52 -58.26 20.65
N CYS A 129 -22.76 -57.24 21.49
CA CYS A 129 -23.42 -57.44 22.79
C CYS A 129 -24.88 -57.85 22.59
#